data_AF-A0A1F2JHH1-F1
#
_entry.id   AF-A0A1F2JHH1-F1
#
_cell.length_a   1.000
_cell.length_b   1.000
_cell.length_c   1.000
_cell.angle_alpha   90.00
_cell.angle_beta   90.00
_cell.angle_gamma   90.00
#
_symmetry.space_group_name_H-M   'P 1'
#
loop_
_entity.id
_entity.type
_entity.pdbx_description
1 polymer ?
#
loop_
_entity_poly.entity_id
_entity_poly.type
_entity_poly.pdbx_seq_one_letter_code
_entity_poly.pdbx_strand_id
1 'polypeptide(L)'
;MNFFYFDDPERKLDAWSRDMMDKHGWYVHFVPNDDNFPNHINYHTHGLPESFGHPDLQICFPLSTEVAHQILSCIIDQIKNGEHFEPNRRYEKKVGNNLSVEFIEAIEYNRKLLRVVFPNKDGNYEGEVFSAQFEYTGI
;
A
#
# COMPACT_ATOMS: atom_id res chain seq x y z
N MET A 1 -38.17 25.24 -2.07
CA MET A 1 -37.78 24.08 -2.88
C MET A 1 -36.43 23.61 -2.34
N ASN A 2 -36.44 22.64 -1.42
CA ASN A 2 -35.21 22.12 -0.83
C ASN A 2 -34.52 21.24 -1.86
N PHE A 3 -33.41 21.72 -2.41
CA PHE A 3 -32.47 20.86 -3.11
C PHE A 3 -31.80 19.98 -2.06
N PHE A 4 -32.06 18.68 -2.10
CA PHE A 4 -31.26 17.68 -1.42
C PHE A 4 -29.86 17.76 -2.02
N TYR A 5 -28.94 18.48 -1.36
CA TYR A 5 -27.52 18.40 -1.67
C TYR A 5 -27.07 17.01 -1.24
N PHE A 6 -26.85 16.12 -2.21
CA PHE A 6 -25.95 15.00 -1.99
C PHE A 6 -24.58 15.64 -1.73
N ASP A 7 -24.04 15.44 -0.53
CA ASP A 7 -22.71 15.93 -0.18
C ASP A 7 -21.71 15.54 -1.27
N ASP A 8 -20.97 16.52 -1.77
CA ASP A 8 -19.93 16.36 -2.78
C ASP A 8 -18.90 15.30 -2.31
N PRO A 9 -18.83 14.13 -2.97
CA PRO A 9 -17.98 13.03 -2.54
C PRO A 9 -16.49 13.38 -2.58
N GLU A 10 -16.06 14.27 -3.47
CA GLU A 10 -14.68 14.74 -3.55
C GLU A 10 -14.32 15.54 -2.30
N ARG A 11 -15.20 16.45 -1.87
CA ARG A 11 -14.99 17.23 -0.62
C ARG A 11 -14.91 16.35 0.62
N LYS A 12 -15.68 15.25 0.65
CA LYS A 12 -15.64 14.29 1.76
C LYS A 12 -14.32 13.52 1.78
N LEU A 13 -13.83 13.07 0.63
CA LEU A 13 -12.54 12.40 0.50
C LEU A 13 -11.38 13.32 0.90
N ASP A 14 -11.42 14.58 0.45
CA ASP A 14 -10.43 15.59 0.83
C ASP A 14 -10.42 15.87 2.33
N ALA A 15 -11.60 16.02 2.94
CA ALA A 15 -11.72 16.26 4.37
C ALA A 15 -11.24 15.04 5.18
N TRP A 16 -11.57 13.83 4.75
CA TRP A 16 -11.12 12.60 5.39
C TRP A 16 -9.60 12.41 5.26
N SER A 17 -9.03 12.63 4.08
CA SER A 17 -7.59 12.48 3.86
C SER A 17 -6.79 13.47 4.70
N ARG A 18 -7.25 14.72 4.81
CA ARG A 18 -6.67 15.71 5.73
C ARG A 18 -6.75 15.26 7.19
N ASP A 19 -7.91 14.79 7.64
CA ASP A 19 -8.10 14.32 9.01
C ASP A 19 -7.19 13.11 9.34
N MET A 20 -7.00 12.19 8.40
CA MET A 20 -6.10 11.05 8.58
C MET A 20 -4.63 11.48 8.58
N MET A 21 -4.24 12.41 7.71
CA MET A 21 -2.91 13.01 7.75
C MET A 21 -2.65 13.72 9.08
N ASP A 22 -3.58 14.53 9.56
CA ASP A 22 -3.43 15.26 10.83
C ASP A 22 -3.33 14.32 12.05
N LYS A 23 -4.10 13.24 12.06
CA LYS A 23 -4.15 12.29 13.19
C LYS A 23 -3.05 11.25 13.17
N HIS A 24 -2.67 10.77 12.00
CA HIS A 24 -1.84 9.58 11.86
C HIS A 24 -0.57 9.80 11.05
N GLY A 25 -0.48 10.89 10.28
CA GLY A 25 0.60 11.17 9.33
C GLY A 25 0.54 10.31 8.07
N TRP A 26 -0.52 9.53 7.87
CA TRP A 26 -0.70 8.70 6.69
C TRP A 26 -2.16 8.28 6.51
N TYR A 27 -2.49 7.87 5.29
CA TYR A 27 -3.73 7.15 4.97
C TYR A 27 -3.48 6.16 3.83
N VAL A 28 -4.47 5.32 3.53
CA VAL A 28 -4.41 4.33 2.45
C VAL A 28 -5.59 4.50 1.50
N HIS A 29 -5.31 4.40 0.20
CA HIS A 29 -6.31 4.22 -0.84
C HIS A 29 -6.39 2.75 -1.22
N PHE A 30 -7.60 2.20 -1.20
CA PHE A 30 -7.89 0.86 -1.72
C PHE A 30 -8.49 1.00 -3.12
N VAL A 31 -7.69 0.77 -4.15
CA VAL A 31 -8.15 0.79 -5.55
C VAL A 31 -8.20 -0.64 -6.09
N PRO A 32 -9.33 -1.36 -5.94
CA PRO A 32 -9.53 -2.64 -6.59
C PRO A 32 -9.95 -2.46 -8.05
N ASN A 33 -9.75 -3.50 -8.87
CA ASN A 33 -10.08 -3.53 -10.29
C ASN A 33 -9.35 -2.47 -11.13
N ASP A 34 -8.08 -2.25 -10.84
CA ASP A 34 -7.23 -1.33 -11.62
C ASP A 34 -6.34 -2.09 -12.60
N ASP A 35 -6.78 -2.18 -13.86
CA ASP A 35 -6.11 -2.93 -14.93
C ASP A 35 -4.69 -2.45 -15.26
N ASN A 36 -4.28 -1.30 -14.72
CA ASN A 36 -2.93 -0.77 -14.91
C ASN A 36 -1.91 -1.32 -13.90
N PHE A 37 -2.37 -2.10 -12.92
CA PHE A 37 -1.55 -2.63 -11.83
C PHE A 37 -1.68 -4.15 -11.72
N PRO A 38 -0.63 -4.83 -11.21
CA PRO A 38 -0.65 -6.28 -11.07
C PRO A 38 -1.85 -6.78 -10.30
N ASN A 39 -2.37 -7.93 -10.71
CA ASN A 39 -3.54 -8.56 -10.11
C ASN A 39 -4.80 -7.67 -10.08
N HIS A 40 -4.83 -6.58 -10.85
CA HIS A 40 -5.89 -5.57 -10.82
C HIS A 40 -6.06 -4.89 -9.45
N ILE A 41 -4.99 -4.80 -8.66
CA ILE A 41 -5.00 -4.23 -7.31
C ILE A 41 -3.94 -3.14 -7.19
N ASN A 42 -4.36 -1.97 -6.72
CA ASN A 42 -3.45 -0.88 -6.36
C ASN A 42 -3.84 -0.29 -5.00
N TYR A 43 -3.44 -0.99 -3.93
CA TYR A 43 -3.59 -0.46 -2.58
C TYR A 43 -2.32 0.29 -2.22
N HIS A 44 -2.41 1.58 -1.92
CA HIS A 44 -1.22 2.37 -1.66
C HIS A 44 -1.43 3.42 -0.58
N THR A 45 -0.36 3.72 0.14
CA THR A 45 -0.37 4.74 1.17
C THR A 45 -0.10 6.12 0.58
N HIS A 46 -0.41 7.12 1.38
CA HIS A 46 0.02 8.50 1.23
C HIS A 46 0.49 8.98 2.60
N GLY A 47 1.48 9.87 2.64
CA GLY A 47 1.91 10.51 3.88
C GLY A 47 3.24 10.05 4.44
N LEU A 48 3.73 8.87 4.02
CA LEU A 48 4.94 8.30 4.64
C LEU A 48 6.21 9.13 4.38
N PRO A 49 6.43 9.69 3.17
CA PRO A 49 7.64 10.48 2.90
C PRO A 49 7.73 11.72 3.79
N GLU A 50 6.64 12.47 3.93
CA GLU A 50 6.59 13.72 4.69
C GLU A 50 6.53 13.49 6.20
N SER A 51 5.87 12.43 6.66
CA SER A 51 5.66 12.19 8.09
C SER A 51 6.77 11.36 8.73
N PHE A 52 7.36 10.43 7.96
CA PHE A 52 8.28 9.42 8.49
C PHE A 52 9.56 9.24 7.66
N GLY A 53 9.75 10.00 6.58
CA GLY A 53 10.96 9.92 5.74
C GLY A 53 11.09 8.60 4.98
N HIS A 54 9.98 7.88 4.76
CA HIS A 54 9.96 6.58 4.10
C HIS A 54 9.08 6.64 2.84
N PRO A 55 9.43 5.97 1.73
CA PRO A 55 8.55 5.91 0.55
C PRO A 55 7.16 5.37 0.91
N ASP A 56 6.14 5.85 0.21
CA ASP A 56 4.81 5.25 0.34
C ASP A 56 4.81 3.78 -0.06
N LEU A 57 3.96 2.99 0.59
CA LEU A 57 3.86 1.55 0.40
C LEU A 57 2.81 1.23 -0.65
N GLN A 58 3.00 0.14 -1.39
CA GLN A 58 2.02 -0.39 -2.34
C GLN A 58 1.81 -1.90 -2.12
N ILE A 59 0.58 -2.37 -2.30
CA ILE A 59 0.23 -3.78 -2.39
C ILE A 59 -0.54 -4.00 -3.71
N CYS A 60 -0.05 -4.92 -4.52
CA CYS A 60 -0.68 -5.39 -5.77
C CYS A 60 -1.01 -6.89 -5.68
N PHE A 61 -1.57 -7.32 -4.55
CA PHE A 61 -1.91 -8.71 -4.27
C PHE A 61 -3.37 -8.78 -3.79
N PRO A 62 -4.18 -9.77 -4.21
CA PRO A 62 -5.61 -9.84 -3.94
C PRO A 62 -5.90 -10.22 -2.48
N LEU A 63 -5.75 -9.24 -1.59
CA LEU A 63 -6.10 -9.32 -0.17
C LEU A 63 -7.43 -8.62 0.07
N SER A 64 -8.14 -9.02 1.13
CA SER A 64 -9.20 -8.18 1.67
C SER A 64 -8.61 -6.86 2.17
N THR A 65 -9.39 -5.78 2.12
CA THR A 65 -8.94 -4.45 2.55
C THR A 65 -8.55 -4.45 4.02
N GLU A 66 -9.21 -5.26 4.86
CA GLU A 66 -8.87 -5.42 6.27
C GLU A 66 -7.49 -6.04 6.46
N VAL A 67 -7.18 -7.11 5.72
CA VAL A 67 -5.87 -7.78 5.79
C VAL A 67 -4.78 -6.85 5.25
N ALA A 68 -5.02 -6.20 4.12
CA ALA A 68 -4.09 -5.21 3.56
C ALA A 68 -3.83 -4.06 4.55
N HIS A 69 -4.89 -3.52 5.17
CA HIS A 69 -4.78 -2.47 6.18
C HIS A 69 -3.94 -2.92 7.40
N GLN A 70 -4.17 -4.14 7.90
CA GLN A 70 -3.41 -4.68 9.03
C GLN A 70 -1.92 -4.84 8.69
N ILE A 71 -1.61 -5.35 7.49
CA ILE A 71 -0.23 -5.49 7.02
C ILE A 71 0.45 -4.13 6.91
N LEU A 72 -0.20 -3.16 6.24
CA LEU A 72 0.32 -1.80 6.10
C LEU A 72 0.53 -1.13 7.45
N SER A 73 -0.46 -1.21 8.35
CA SER A 73 -0.34 -0.66 9.70
C SER A 73 0.84 -1.26 10.45
N CYS A 74 1.05 -2.57 10.36
CA CYS A 74 2.18 -3.24 11.00
C CYS A 74 3.54 -2.79 10.45
N ILE A 75 3.65 -2.61 9.13
CA ILE A 75 4.88 -2.09 8.50
C ILE A 75 5.11 -0.64 8.94
N ILE A 76 4.06 0.19 8.93
CA ILE A 76 4.14 1.61 9.29
C ILE A 76 4.49 1.78 10.78
N ASP A 77 3.98 0.95 11.67
CA ASP A 77 4.38 0.97 13.08
C ASP A 77 5.86 0.62 13.25
N GLN A 78 6.42 -0.27 12.43
CA GLN A 78 7.87 -0.52 12.41
C GLN A 78 8.64 0.70 11.90
N ILE A 79 8.16 1.35 10.84
CA ILE A 79 8.75 2.59 10.30
C ILE A 79 8.76 3.70 11.36
N LYS A 80 7.65 3.89 12.07
CA LYS A 80 7.53 4.84 13.19
C LYS A 80 8.51 4.56 14.32
N ASN A 81 8.87 3.29 14.51
CA ASN A 81 9.87 2.85 15.49
C ASN A 81 11.32 2.91 14.96
N GLY A 82 11.53 3.52 13.78
CA GLY A 82 12.85 3.76 13.20
C GLY A 82 13.34 2.70 12.23
N GLU A 83 12.52 1.70 11.91
CA GLU A 83 12.86 0.74 10.85
C GLU A 83 12.79 1.41 9.47
N HIS A 84 13.70 1.05 8.57
CA HIS A 84 13.68 1.52 7.20
C HIS A 84 13.70 0.32 6.25
N PHE A 85 12.68 0.19 5.42
CA PHE A 85 12.59 -0.89 4.45
C PHE A 85 13.27 -0.48 3.14
N GLU A 86 14.09 -1.38 2.61
CA GLU A 86 14.89 -1.15 1.40
C GLU A 86 14.34 -1.97 0.23
N PRO A 87 14.38 -1.44 -1.00
CA PRO A 87 14.00 -2.20 -2.18
C PRO A 87 14.98 -3.35 -2.45
N ASN A 88 14.49 -4.35 -3.16
CA ASN A 88 15.21 -5.59 -3.52
C ASN A 88 15.73 -6.35 -2.30
N ARG A 89 15.01 -6.26 -1.18
CA ARG A 89 15.36 -6.92 0.07
C ARG A 89 14.18 -7.71 0.62
N ARG A 90 14.46 -8.97 0.94
CA ARG A 90 13.54 -9.86 1.63
C ARG A 90 13.68 -9.72 3.14
N TYR A 91 12.54 -9.63 3.82
CA TYR A 91 12.43 -9.57 5.26
C TYR A 91 11.64 -10.79 5.74
N GLU A 92 12.32 -11.72 6.39
CA GLU A 92 11.71 -12.95 6.86
C GLU A 92 11.01 -12.78 8.19
N LYS A 93 9.77 -13.28 8.29
CA LYS A 93 8.99 -13.33 9.53
C LYS A 93 8.92 -11.98 10.28
N LYS A 94 8.91 -10.87 9.53
CA LYS A 94 9.07 -9.53 10.08
C LYS A 94 7.76 -8.74 10.10
N VAL A 95 6.84 -9.03 9.18
CA VAL A 95 5.55 -8.32 9.06
C VAL A 95 4.46 -9.17 9.70
N GLY A 96 3.39 -8.54 10.20
CA GLY A 96 2.27 -9.12 10.96
C GLY A 96 2.16 -10.66 11.02
N ASN A 97 2.15 -11.21 12.23
CA ASN A 97 2.08 -12.66 12.49
C ASN A 97 3.18 -13.50 11.80
N ASN A 98 4.42 -13.00 11.75
CA ASN A 98 5.59 -13.69 11.16
C ASN A 98 5.49 -13.93 9.64
N LEU A 99 4.89 -13.00 8.92
CA LEU A 99 4.89 -12.97 7.46
C LEU A 99 6.26 -12.57 6.93
N SER A 100 6.73 -13.31 5.92
CA SER A 100 7.90 -12.95 5.13
C SER A 100 7.45 -12.17 3.90
N VAL A 101 8.09 -11.04 3.63
CA VAL A 101 7.78 -10.19 2.47
C VAL A 101 9.08 -9.73 1.80
N GLU A 102 8.98 -9.33 0.55
CA GLU A 102 10.03 -8.59 -0.16
C GLU A 102 9.51 -7.22 -0.52
N PHE A 103 10.40 -6.24 -0.56
CA PHE A 103 10.08 -4.90 -1.01
C PHE A 103 10.74 -4.65 -2.36
N ILE A 104 10.00 -4.12 -3.33
CA ILE A 104 10.54 -3.73 -4.64
C ILE A 104 10.17 -2.27 -4.94
N GLU A 105 10.97 -1.59 -5.76
CA GLU A 105 10.59 -0.26 -6.24
C GLU A 105 9.38 -0.37 -7.19
N ALA A 106 8.45 0.56 -7.05
CA ALA A 106 7.31 0.73 -7.94
C ALA A 106 7.13 2.21 -8.28
N ILE A 107 6.46 2.49 -9.40
CA ILE A 107 6.11 3.85 -9.82
C ILE A 107 4.60 3.96 -9.98
N GLU A 108 4.05 5.09 -9.52
CA GLU A 108 2.67 5.52 -9.72
C GLU A 108 2.66 7.02 -10.02
N TYR A 109 2.26 7.43 -11.23
CA TYR A 109 2.16 8.85 -11.63
C TYR A 109 3.40 9.69 -11.27
N ASN A 110 4.60 9.15 -11.55
CA ASN A 110 5.92 9.72 -11.21
C ASN A 110 6.32 9.72 -9.72
N ARG A 111 5.50 9.16 -8.82
CA ARG A 111 5.88 8.93 -7.42
C ARG A 111 6.55 7.57 -7.29
N LYS A 112 7.71 7.55 -6.61
CA LYS A 112 8.36 6.31 -6.20
C LYS A 112 7.63 5.73 -4.99
N LEU A 113 7.26 4.46 -5.11
CA LEU A 113 6.64 3.66 -4.08
C LEU A 113 7.53 2.46 -3.75
N LEU A 114 7.27 1.86 -2.60
CA LEU A 114 7.85 0.59 -2.20
C LEU A 114 6.75 -0.47 -2.14
N ARG A 115 6.71 -1.37 -3.14
CA ARG A 115 5.71 -2.44 -3.21
C ARG A 115 6.10 -3.58 -2.28
N VAL A 116 5.14 -3.99 -1.46
CA VAL A 116 5.20 -5.21 -0.64
C VAL A 116 4.83 -6.39 -1.52
N VAL A 117 5.73 -7.35 -1.63
CA VAL A 117 5.60 -8.58 -2.43
C VAL A 117 5.50 -9.78 -1.51
N PHE A 118 4.47 -10.60 -1.74
CA PHE A 118 4.18 -11.76 -0.93
C PHE A 118 4.65 -13.04 -1.62
N PRO A 119 5.46 -13.88 -0.96
CA PRO A 119 5.78 -15.21 -1.47
C PRO A 119 4.60 -16.16 -1.29
N ASN A 120 4.60 -17.25 -2.04
CA ASN A 120 3.70 -18.37 -1.79
C ASN A 120 4.13 -19.17 -0.56
N LYS A 121 3.34 -20.20 -0.21
CA LYS A 121 3.60 -21.07 0.95
C LYS A 121 4.98 -21.76 0.94
N ASP A 122 5.57 -21.96 -0.23
CA ASP A 122 6.89 -22.60 -0.40
C ASP A 122 8.04 -21.57 -0.35
N GLY A 123 7.70 -20.29 -0.15
CA GLY A 123 8.66 -19.21 0.03
C GLY A 123 9.21 -18.67 -1.30
N ASN A 124 8.63 -19.03 -2.44
CA ASN A 124 9.00 -18.51 -3.75
C ASN A 124 7.84 -17.72 -4.37
N TYR A 125 7.95 -17.31 -5.64
CA TYR A 125 6.94 -16.50 -6.33
C TYR A 125 6.32 -17.21 -7.53
N GLU A 126 6.38 -18.55 -7.54
CA GLU A 126 5.75 -19.35 -8.59
C GLU A 126 4.22 -19.29 -8.49
N GLY A 127 3.58 -19.19 -9.66
CA GLY A 127 2.13 -19.06 -9.81
C GLY A 127 1.74 -17.67 -10.31
N GLU A 128 0.73 -17.62 -11.20
CA GLU A 128 0.30 -16.42 -11.93
C GLU A 128 0.16 -15.19 -11.03
N VAL A 129 -0.61 -15.30 -9.94
CA VAL A 129 -0.86 -14.20 -8.99
C VAL A 129 0.40 -13.76 -8.24
N PHE A 130 1.29 -14.71 -7.91
CA PHE A 130 2.50 -14.43 -7.15
C PHE A 130 3.58 -13.76 -8.02
N SER A 131 3.77 -14.26 -9.24
CA SER A 131 4.72 -13.69 -10.19
C SER A 131 4.28 -12.33 -10.74
N ALA A 132 2.96 -12.12 -10.91
CA ALA A 132 2.42 -10.87 -11.43
C ALA A 132 2.84 -9.66 -10.57
N GLN A 133 3.04 -9.83 -9.26
CA GLN A 133 3.46 -8.74 -8.36
C GLN A 133 4.75 -8.02 -8.78
N PHE A 134 5.58 -8.62 -9.64
CA PHE A 134 6.81 -8.03 -10.17
C PHE A 134 6.61 -7.26 -11.49
N GLU A 135 5.42 -7.32 -12.07
CA GLU A 135 5.11 -6.59 -13.30
C GLU A 135 5.25 -5.08 -13.07
N TYR A 136 5.75 -4.41 -14.10
CA TYR A 136 6.03 -2.99 -14.05
C TYR A 136 4.74 -2.19 -13.87
N THR A 137 4.76 -1.20 -12.99
CA THR A 137 3.67 -0.23 -12.85
C THR A 137 4.11 1.14 -13.33
N GLY A 138 3.20 1.83 -14.00
CA GLY A 138 3.43 3.21 -14.44
C GLY A 138 2.48 3.59 -15.56
N ILE A 139 1.40 4.28 -15.17
CA ILE A 139 0.99 5.47 -15.91
C ILE A 139 1.78 6.65 -15.32
#